data_AF-A0A0G4MK36-F1
#
_entry.id   AF-A0A0G4MK36-F1
#
_cell.length_a   1.000
_cell.length_b   1.000
_cell.length_c   1.000
_cell.angle_alpha   90.00
_cell.angle_beta   90.00
_cell.angle_gamma   90.00
#
_symmetry.space_group_name_H-M   'P 1'
#
loop_
_entity.id
_entity.type
_entity.pdbx_description
1 polymer ?
#
loop_
_entity_poly.entity_id
_entity_poly.type
_entity_poly.pdbx_seq_one_letter_code
_entity_poly.pdbx_strand_id
1 'polypeptide(L)' 'MKYGDRLEQQSVPEWSLHNIDYNALKHEIKVNTRRDQATAVAIPGHVDSNLHRFEERLFGELRSQHDRVDLF' A
#
# COMPACT_ATOMS: atom_id res chain seq x y z
N MET A 1 -2.01 -13.74 -2.97
CA MET A 1 -3.26 -12.96 -3.05
C MET A 1 -3.67 -12.88 -4.50
N LYS A 2 -4.85 -13.41 -4.83
CA LYS A 2 -5.41 -13.51 -6.19
C LYS A 2 -6.11 -12.22 -6.66
N TYR A 3 -6.25 -11.22 -5.79
CA TYR A 3 -7.05 -10.04 -6.08
C TYR A 3 -6.39 -9.10 -7.10
N GLY A 4 -5.06 -8.94 -7.10
CA GLY A 4 -4.36 -8.11 -8.09
C GLY A 4 -4.61 -8.63 -9.52
N ASP A 5 -4.38 -9.92 -9.72
CA ASP A 5 -4.64 -10.58 -11.01
C ASP A 5 -6.12 -10.47 -11.43
N ARG A 6 -7.04 -10.61 -10.47
CA ARG A 6 -8.48 -10.46 -10.72
C ARG A 6 -8.85 -9.01 -11.08
N LEU A 7 -8.27 -8.02 -10.40
CA LEU A 7 -8.49 -6.61 -10.67
C LEU A 7 -8.08 -6.30 -12.10
N GLU A 8 -6.88 -6.70 -12.52
CA GLU A 8 -6.39 -6.53 -13.89
C GLU A 8 -7.30 -7.21 -14.92
N GLN A 9 -7.71 -8.46 -14.68
CA GLN A 9 -8.60 -9.21 -15.59
C GLN A 9 -9.99 -8.61 -15.72
N GLN A 10 -10.51 -7.99 -14.66
CA GLN A 10 -11.85 -7.40 -14.62
C GLN A 10 -11.84 -5.89 -14.95
N SER A 11 -10.67 -5.32 -15.18
CA SER A 11 -10.52 -3.90 -15.53
C SER A 11 -11.07 -3.64 -16.93
N VAL A 12 -11.76 -2.51 -17.08
CA VAL A 12 -12.06 -1.97 -18.41
C VAL A 12 -10.74 -1.47 -19.02
N PRO A 13 -10.30 -1.96 -20.19
CA PRO A 13 -8.97 -1.65 -20.73
C PRO A 13 -8.67 -0.15 -20.83
N GLU A 14 -9.66 0.62 -21.29
CA GLU A 14 -9.58 2.07 -21.49
C GLU A 14 -9.42 2.84 -20.18
N TRP A 15 -9.82 2.26 -19.05
CA TRP A 15 -9.79 2.88 -17.73
C TRP A 15 -8.75 2.24 -16.81
N SER A 16 -8.03 1.21 -17.29
CA SER A 16 -7.11 0.41 -16.48
C SER A 16 -6.00 1.25 -15.83
N LEU A 17 -5.56 2.34 -16.48
CA LEU A 17 -4.57 3.28 -15.96
C LEU A 17 -5.07 4.13 -14.79
N HIS A 18 -6.40 4.22 -14.62
CA HIS A 18 -7.02 4.99 -13.54
C HIS A 18 -7.34 4.13 -12.31
N ASN A 19 -7.28 2.80 -12.45
CA ASN A 19 -7.49 1.88 -11.34
C ASN A 19 -6.47 2.07 -10.23
N ILE A 20 -6.82 1.62 -9.03
CA ILE A 20 -5.91 1.60 -7.90
C ILE A 20 -4.67 0.73 -8.20
N ASP A 21 -3.47 1.21 -7.83
CA ASP A 21 -2.20 0.51 -8.00
C ASP A 21 -2.02 -0.58 -6.93
N TYR A 22 -2.95 -1.53 -6.90
CA TYR A 22 -3.08 -2.53 -5.83
C TYR A 22 -1.79 -3.33 -5.58
N ASN A 23 -1.10 -3.75 -6.64
CA ASN A 23 0.12 -4.54 -6.53
C ASN A 23 1.27 -3.74 -5.91
N ALA A 24 1.33 -2.43 -6.15
CA ALA A 24 2.30 -1.52 -5.53
C ALA A 24 2.02 -1.36 -4.03
N LEU A 25 0.78 -1.03 -3.65
CA LEU A 25 0.36 -0.91 -2.24
C LEU A 25 0.64 -2.19 -1.46
N LYS A 26 0.28 -3.34 -2.05
CA LYS A 26 0.55 -4.66 -1.47
C LYS A 26 2.05 -4.92 -1.31
N HIS A 27 2.87 -4.53 -2.28
CA HIS A 27 4.32 -4.68 -2.20
C HIS A 27 4.88 -3.83 -1.07
N GLU A 28 4.47 -2.57 -0.98
CA GLU A 28 4.93 -1.64 0.05
C GLU A 28 4.59 -2.14 1.46
N ILE A 29 3.34 -2.56 1.69
CA ILE A 29 2.93 -3.18 2.96
C ILE A 29 3.79 -4.41 3.25
N LYS A 30 3.99 -5.29 2.26
CA LYS A 30 4.77 -6.52 2.45
C LYS A 30 6.23 -6.25 2.80
N VAL A 31 6.86 -5.25 2.19
CA VAL A 31 8.25 -4.89 2.48
C VAL A 31 8.39 -4.34 3.90
N ASN A 32 7.44 -3.52 4.36
CA ASN A 32 7.53 -2.84 5.66
C ASN A 32 6.93 -3.63 6.84
N THR A 33 6.20 -4.72 6.59
CA THR A 33 5.59 -5.58 7.64
C THR A 33 6.17 -6.99 7.71
N ARG A 34 7.23 -7.25 6.93
CA ARG A 34 7.86 -8.57 6.83
C ARG A 34 8.55 -8.94 8.15
N ARG A 35 8.18 -10.11 8.71
CA ARG A 35 8.69 -10.65 9.99
C ARG A 35 10.22 -10.81 10.08
N ASP A 36 10.93 -10.83 8.96
CA ASP A 36 12.38 -11.04 8.90
C ASP A 36 13.20 -9.74 9.00
N GLN A 37 12.56 -8.57 8.86
CA GLN A 37 13.15 -7.35 9.40
C GLN A 37 13.05 -7.47 10.91
N ALA A 38 14.16 -7.81 11.56
CA ALA A 38 14.32 -7.96 13.00
C ALA A 38 13.56 -6.84 13.72
N THR A 39 12.29 -7.09 14.04
CA THR A 39 11.45 -6.14 14.73
C THR A 39 11.93 -6.28 16.16
N ALA A 40 12.94 -5.48 16.51
CA ALA A 40 13.29 -5.25 17.90
C ALA A 40 11.95 -5.01 18.59
N VAL A 41 11.61 -5.88 19.54
CA VAL A 41 10.34 -5.84 20.27
C VAL A 41 10.10 -4.38 20.64
N ALA A 42 9.03 -3.79 20.10
CA ALA A 42 8.75 -2.38 20.31
C ALA A 42 8.72 -2.14 21.82
N ILE A 43 9.70 -1.38 22.32
CA ILE A 43 9.78 -1.07 23.74
C ILE A 43 8.55 -0.23 24.05
N PRO A 44 7.70 -0.59 25.03
CA PRO A 44 6.55 0.22 25.39
C PRO A 44 6.97 1.68 25.66
N GLY A 45 6.44 2.62 24.89
CA GLY A 45 6.80 4.05 24.96
C GLY A 45 7.86 4.52 23.95
N HIS A 46 8.48 3.63 23.19
CA HIS A 46 9.37 3.98 22.09
C HIS A 46 8.58 4.01 20.77
N VAL A 47 8.52 5.17 20.14
CA VAL A 47 7.92 5.31 18.80
C VAL A 47 8.88 4.72 17.77
N ASP A 48 8.42 3.73 17.02
CA ASP A 48 9.15 3.25 15.86
C ASP A 48 9.03 4.29 14.72
N SER A 49 10.01 5.19 14.65
CA SER A 49 10.04 6.26 13.65
C SER A 49 10.06 5.74 12.21
N ASN A 50 10.57 4.52 11.97
CA ASN A 50 10.57 3.92 10.63
C ASN A 50 9.17 3.42 10.27
N LEU A 51 8.50 2.75 11.21
CA LEU A 51 7.11 2.35 11.06
C LEU A 51 6.21 3.58 10.84
N HIS A 52 6.36 4.62 11.65
CA HIS A 52 5.59 5.85 11.53
C HIS A 52 5.78 6.52 10.16
N ARG A 53 7.03 6.67 9.71
CA ARG A 53 7.32 7.21 8.37
C ARG A 53 6.74 6.34 7.25
N PHE A 54 6.70 5.02 7.43
CA PHE A 54 6.03 4.13 6.48
C PHE A 54 4.52 4.38 6.46
N GLU A 55 3.88 4.46 7.63
CA GLU A 55 2.44 4.72 7.74
C GLU A 55 2.05 6.06 7.10
N GLU A 56 2.82 7.12 7.33
CA GLU A 56 2.57 8.43 6.70
C GLU A 56 2.66 8.37 5.17
N ARG A 57 3.67 7.65 4.64
CA ARG A 57 3.82 7.47 3.18
C ARG A 57 2.68 6.64 2.60
N LEU A 58 2.35 5.51 3.23
CA LEU A 58 1.26 4.65 2.79
C LEU A 58 -0.07 5.42 2.80
N PHE A 59 -0.31 6.23 3.83
CA PHE A 59 -1.50 7.08 3.89
C PHE A 59 -1.54 8.10 2.75
N GLY A 60 -0.42 8.76 2.47
CA GLY A 60 -0.30 9.70 1.35
C GLY A 60 -0.62 9.03 0.01
N GLU A 61 -0.11 7.82 -0.21
CA GLU A 61 -0.34 7.04 -1.42
C GLU A 61 -1.81 6.62 -1.55
N LEU A 62 -2.41 6.10 -0.47
CA LEU A 62 -3.83 5.73 -0.44
C LEU A 62 -4.73 6.92 -0.75
N ARG A 63 -4.43 8.09 -0.19
CA ARG A 63 -5.18 9.32 -0.45
C ARG A 63 -5.03 9.75 -1.92
N SER A 64 -3.80 9.78 -2.44
CA SER A 64 -3.52 10.16 -3.82
C SER A 64 -4.26 9.26 -4.82
N GLN A 65 -4.23 7.96 -4.60
CA GLN A 65 -4.93 7.00 -5.47
C GLN A 65 -6.46 7.07 -5.30
N HIS A 66 -6.96 7.34 -4.09
CA HIS A 66 -8.38 7.60 -3.86
C HIS A 66 -8.84 8.83 -4.65
N ASP A 67 -8.12 9.95 -4.53
CA ASP A 67 -8.42 11.19 -5.25
C ASP A 67 -8.34 10.98 -6.78
N ARG A 68 -7.37 10.18 -7.25
CA ARG A 68 -7.28 9.82 -8.68
C ARG A 68 -8.50 9.04 -9.17
N VAL A 69 -8.96 8.06 -8.41
CA VAL A 69 -10.13 7.24 -8.78
C VAL A 69 -11.41 8.08 -8.74
N ASP A 70 -11.54 9.04 -7.82
CA ASP A 70 -12.74 9.90 -7.71
C ASP A 70 -12.87 10.91 -8.87
N LEU A 71 -11.79 11.16 -9.62
CA LEU A 71 -11.79 12.06 -10.77
C LEU A 71 -12.33 11.45 -12.07
N PHE A 72 -12.62 10.13 -12.09
CA PHE A 72 -13.04 9.39 -13.29
C PHE A 72 -14.24 8.48 -12.98
#